data_AF-I2GE10-F1
#
_entry.id   AF-I2GE10-F1
#
_cell.length_a   1.000
_cell.length_b   1.000
_cell.length_c   1.000
_cell.angle_alpha   90.00
_cell.angle_beta   90.00
_cell.angle_gamma   90.00
#
_symmetry.space_group_name_H-M   'P 1'
#
loop_
_entity.id
_entity.type
_entity.pdbx_description
1 polymer ?
#
loop_
_entity_poly.entity_id
_entity_poly.type
_entity_poly.pdbx_seq_one_letter_code
_entity_poly.pdbx_strand_id
1 'polypeptide(L)'
;MPAARLVVDFGLVVLIWLVQLIIYPSFRYMSPEQLAVWHPKYTNLITVIVGPLMLAQVGLVGWELFTRFSWLALISAVLVGLTWVLTVFQAIPLHNQIAAGINLSDTIERLISANWLRTVIWTVIFLLGLVRTG
;
A
#
# COMPACT_ATOMS: atom_id res chain seq x y z
N MET A 1 15.11 16.03 1.31
CA MET A 1 15.20 15.81 2.76
C MET A 1 15.22 14.31 3.02
N PRO A 2 16.39 13.71 3.28
CA PRO A 2 16.48 12.26 3.47
C PRO A 2 15.56 11.77 4.61
N ALA A 3 15.48 12.53 5.70
CA ALA A 3 14.58 12.25 6.82
C ALA A 3 13.09 12.23 6.44
N ALA A 4 12.62 13.19 5.61
CA ALA A 4 11.21 13.25 5.23
C ALA A 4 10.78 12.02 4.42
N ARG A 5 11.63 11.57 3.49
CA ARG A 5 11.41 10.33 2.73
C ARG A 5 11.32 9.13 3.66
N LEU A 6 12.28 8.97 4.58
CA LEU A 6 12.28 7.86 5.53
C LEU A 6 11.02 7.82 6.40
N VAL A 7 10.54 8.97 6.87
CA VAL A 7 9.31 9.05 7.67
C VAL A 7 8.08 8.59 6.86
N VAL A 8 7.96 9.02 5.60
CA VAL A 8 6.87 8.60 4.73
C VAL A 8 6.96 7.11 4.40
N ASP A 9 8.13 6.62 4.02
CA ASP A 9 8.37 5.21 3.70
C ASP A 9 8.09 4.32 4.93
N PHE A 10 8.55 4.72 6.11
CA PHE A 10 8.28 4.01 7.37
C PHE A 10 6.78 4.00 7.71
N GLY A 11 6.10 5.15 7.56
CA GLY A 11 4.65 5.22 7.75
C GLY A 11 3.89 4.27 6.84
N LEU A 12 4.29 4.16 5.56
CA LEU A 12 3.70 3.21 4.61
C LEU A 12 4.02 1.75 4.97
N VAL A 13 5.22 1.45 5.46
CA VAL A 13 5.58 0.12 5.96
C VAL A 13 4.69 -0.27 7.14
N VAL A 14 4.58 0.58 8.16
CA VAL A 14 3.71 0.29 9.32
C VAL A 14 2.27 0.10 8.87
N LEU A 15 1.75 0.99 8.02
CA LEU A 15 0.39 0.92 7.50
C LEU A 15 0.14 -0.39 6.75
N ILE A 16 1.02 -0.78 5.82
CA ILE A 16 0.78 -1.96 5.00
C ILE A 16 0.85 -3.25 5.80
N TRP A 17 1.74 -3.33 6.80
CA TRP A 17 1.82 -4.49 7.69
C TRP A 17 0.58 -4.60 8.59
N LEU A 18 0.04 -3.49 9.10
CA LEU A 18 -1.25 -3.48 9.81
C LEU A 18 -2.39 -3.97 8.90
N VAL A 19 -2.41 -3.51 7.65
CA VAL A 19 -3.40 -3.95 6.66
C VAL A 19 -3.27 -5.45 6.37
N GLN A 20 -2.05 -5.93 6.15
CA GLN A 20 -1.77 -7.31 5.76
C GLN A 20 -2.07 -8.32 6.88
N LEU A 21 -1.68 -8.01 8.11
CA LEU A 21 -1.72 -8.97 9.22
C LEU A 21 -3.01 -8.88 10.03
N ILE A 22 -3.63 -7.70 10.09
CA ILE A 22 -4.76 -7.45 10.99
C ILE A 22 -6.02 -7.13 10.18
N ILE A 23 -5.98 -6.07 9.37
CA ILE A 23 -7.21 -5.53 8.79
C ILE A 23 -7.81 -6.47 7.73
N TYR A 24 -7.06 -6.88 6.70
CA TYR A 24 -7.62 -7.78 5.69
C TYR A 24 -7.98 -9.16 6.26
N PRO A 25 -7.14 -9.81 7.10
CA PRO A 25 -7.53 -11.04 7.75
C PRO A 25 -8.79 -10.93 8.60
N SER A 26 -9.06 -9.76 9.21
CA SER A 26 -10.27 -9.55 10.00
C SER A 26 -11.57 -9.75 9.20
N PHE A 27 -11.54 -9.54 7.88
CA PHE A 27 -12.72 -9.69 7.02
C PHE A 27 -13.23 -11.14 6.97
N ARG A 28 -12.38 -12.13 7.25
CA ARG A 28 -12.78 -13.55 7.35
C ARG A 28 -13.74 -13.83 8.50
N TYR A 29 -13.76 -12.97 9.52
CA TYR A 29 -14.52 -13.16 10.74
C TYR A 29 -15.80 -12.31 10.78
N MET A 30 -16.12 -11.61 9.69
CA MET A 30 -17.33 -10.79 9.57
C MET A 30 -18.40 -11.52 8.78
N SER A 31 -19.66 -11.39 9.18
CA SER A 31 -20.77 -11.84 8.33
C SER A 31 -20.83 -10.98 7.06
N PRO A 32 -21.38 -11.50 5.94
CA PRO A 32 -21.54 -10.71 4.72
C PRO A 32 -22.26 -9.37 4.93
N GLU A 33 -23.29 -9.34 5.80
CA GLU A 33 -24.08 -8.15 6.11
C GLU A 33 -23.24 -7.14 6.89
N GLN A 34 -22.44 -7.59 7.87
CA GLN A 34 -21.52 -6.73 8.61
C GLN A 34 -20.45 -6.15 7.69
N LEU A 35 -19.88 -6.97 6.81
CA LEU A 35 -18.83 -6.54 5.89
C LEU A 35 -19.38 -5.55 4.84
N ALA A 36 -20.60 -5.74 4.34
CA ALA A 36 -21.25 -4.80 3.43
C ALA A 36 -21.43 -3.40 4.04
N VAL A 37 -21.66 -3.31 5.35
CA VAL A 37 -21.76 -2.04 6.09
C VAL A 37 -20.39 -1.45 6.42
N TRP A 38 -19.43 -2.30 6.83
CA TRP A 38 -18.14 -1.86 7.34
C TRP A 38 -17.14 -1.54 6.23
N HIS A 39 -17.05 -2.38 5.20
CA HIS A 39 -16.00 -2.29 4.18
C HIS A 39 -15.98 -0.96 3.43
N PRO A 40 -17.12 -0.39 2.97
CA PRO A 40 -17.11 0.91 2.31
C PRO A 40 -16.61 2.05 3.22
N LYS A 41 -16.94 2.00 4.53
CA LYS A 41 -16.45 2.96 5.52
C LYS A 41 -14.94 2.82 5.69
N TYR A 42 -14.47 1.59 5.87
CA TYR A 42 -13.05 1.27 5.96
C TYR A 42 -12.28 1.78 4.73
N THR A 43 -12.73 1.49 3.51
CA THR A 43 -12.02 1.89 2.29
C THR A 43 -11.91 3.40 2.16
N ASN A 44 -12.94 4.15 2.57
CA ASN A 44 -12.89 5.61 2.57
C ASN A 44 -11.92 6.14 3.62
N LEU A 45 -11.99 5.63 4.85
CA LEU A 45 -11.13 6.07 5.95
C LEU A 45 -9.65 5.76 5.71
N ILE A 46 -9.33 4.56 5.22
CA ILE A 46 -7.94 4.19 4.94
C ILE A 46 -7.36 5.03 3.79
N THR A 47 -8.19 5.41 2.79
CA THR A 47 -7.78 6.26 1.66
C THR A 47 -7.30 7.63 2.12
N VAL A 48 -7.96 8.23 3.12
CA VAL A 48 -7.56 9.52 3.71
C VAL A 48 -6.15 9.47 4.31
N ILE A 49 -5.71 8.30 4.77
CA ILE A 49 -4.38 8.12 5.37
C ILE A 49 -3.36 7.69 4.32
N VAL A 50 -3.65 6.63 3.57
CA VAL A 50 -2.69 6.03 2.62
C VAL A 50 -2.48 6.90 1.39
N GLY A 51 -3.52 7.60 0.91
CA GLY A 51 -3.48 8.43 -0.29
C GLY A 51 -2.42 9.55 -0.19
N PRO A 52 -2.48 10.42 0.84
CA PRO A 52 -1.47 11.45 1.05
C PRO A 52 -0.06 10.90 1.20
N LEU A 53 0.12 9.77 1.90
CA LEU A 53 1.43 9.13 2.05
C LEU A 53 1.98 8.61 0.73
N MET A 54 1.15 7.94 -0.09
CA MET A 54 1.56 7.46 -1.42
C MET A 54 1.90 8.60 -2.37
N LEU A 55 1.14 9.70 -2.34
CA LEU A 55 1.43 10.89 -3.15
C LEU A 55 2.72 11.58 -2.69
N ALA A 56 2.92 11.71 -1.37
CA ALA A 56 4.16 12.25 -0.81
C ALA A 56 5.37 11.40 -1.19
N GLN A 57 5.23 10.06 -1.16
CA GLN A 57 6.29 9.13 -1.57
C GLN A 57 6.69 9.35 -3.04
N VAL A 58 5.72 9.51 -3.95
CA VAL A 58 5.98 9.83 -5.36
C VAL A 58 6.74 11.15 -5.49
N GLY A 59 6.29 12.20 -4.81
CA GLY A 59 6.93 13.52 -4.86
C GLY A 59 8.36 13.50 -4.33
N LEU A 60 8.60 12.82 -3.20
CA LEU A 60 9.91 12.73 -2.56
C LEU A 60 10.90 11.90 -3.39
N VAL A 61 10.47 10.73 -3.87
CA VAL A 61 11.31 9.86 -4.71
C VAL A 61 11.57 10.50 -6.07
N GLY A 62 10.58 11.15 -6.68
CA GLY A 62 10.73 11.88 -7.93
C GLY A 62 11.68 13.07 -7.81
N TRP A 63 11.55 13.86 -6.74
CA TRP A 63 12.47 14.97 -6.45
C TRP A 63 13.91 14.48 -6.28
N GLU A 64 14.11 13.38 -5.55
CA GLU A 64 15.43 12.78 -5.34
C GLU A 64 16.03 12.28 -6.66
N LEU A 65 15.23 11.61 -7.49
CA LEU A 65 15.66 11.15 -8.80
C LEU A 65 16.11 12.31 -9.70
N PHE A 66 15.39 13.43 -9.66
CA PHE A 66 15.69 14.62 -10.47
C PHE A 66 16.91 15.41 -9.96
N THR A 67 17.04 15.58 -8.64
CA THR A 67 18.09 16.44 -8.06
C THR A 67 19.39 15.71 -7.73
N ARG A 68 19.32 14.41 -7.41
CA ARG A 68 20.47 13.60 -6.98
C ARG A 68 20.31 12.16 -7.47
N PHE A 69 20.35 12.00 -8.79
CA PHE A 69 20.23 10.70 -9.43
C PHE A 69 21.17 9.67 -8.81
N SER A 70 20.63 8.47 -8.58
CA SER A 70 21.42 7.27 -8.31
C SER A 70 20.61 6.05 -8.75
N TRP A 71 21.30 4.93 -8.96
CA TRP A 71 20.63 3.66 -9.24
C TRP A 71 19.65 3.25 -8.13
N LEU A 72 19.95 3.56 -6.87
CA LEU A 72 19.04 3.31 -5.74
C LEU A 72 17.77 4.16 -5.81
N ALA A 73 17.87 5.45 -6.21
CA ALA A 73 16.70 6.30 -6.43
C ALA A 73 15.86 5.78 -7.60
N LEU A 74 16.48 5.35 -8.70
CA LEU A 74 15.78 4.82 -9.86
C LEU A 74 15.03 3.52 -9.50
N ILE A 75 15.68 2.59 -8.80
CA ILE A 75 15.04 1.36 -8.30
C ILE A 75 13.86 1.70 -7.39
N SER A 76 14.05 2.66 -6.47
CA SER A 76 12.96 3.12 -5.60
C SER A 76 11.78 3.67 -6.40
N ALA A 77 12.03 4.49 -7.43
CA ALA A 77 10.99 5.05 -8.29
C ALA A 77 10.22 3.97 -9.06
N VAL A 78 10.92 2.97 -9.60
CA VAL A 78 10.29 1.83 -10.28
C VAL A 78 9.42 1.03 -9.32
N LEU A 79 9.92 0.75 -8.11
CA LEU A 79 9.17 0.03 -7.08
C LEU A 79 7.93 0.81 -6.62
N VAL A 80 8.05 2.13 -6.42
CA VAL A 80 6.91 3.01 -6.12
C VAL A 80 5.88 2.94 -7.25
N GLY A 81 6.31 3.05 -8.51
CA GLY A 81 5.43 2.88 -9.67
C GLY A 81 4.71 1.53 -9.68
N LEU A 82 5.43 0.45 -9.36
CA LEU A 82 4.84 -0.88 -9.25
C LEU A 82 3.78 -0.95 -8.13
N THR A 83 3.99 -0.33 -6.97
CA THR A 83 2.95 -0.28 -5.93
C THR A 83 1.68 0.42 -6.40
N TRP A 84 1.78 1.47 -7.22
CA TRP A 84 0.65 2.16 -7.83
C TRP A 84 -0.08 1.28 -8.83
N VAL A 85 0.65 0.60 -9.73
CA VAL A 85 0.08 -0.37 -10.68
C VAL A 85 -0.68 -1.47 -9.93
N LEU A 86 -0.07 -2.09 -8.91
CA LEU A 86 -0.74 -3.11 -8.10
C LEU A 86 -1.98 -2.56 -7.38
N THR A 87 -1.94 -1.32 -6.92
CA THR A 87 -3.07 -0.68 -6.25
C THR A 87 -4.24 -0.47 -7.21
N VAL A 88 -3.98 0.11 -8.39
CA VAL A 88 -5.01 0.42 -9.39
C VAL A 88 -5.58 -0.83 -10.05
N PHE A 89 -4.74 -1.80 -10.41
CA PHE A 89 -5.15 -2.95 -11.20
C PHE A 89 -5.48 -4.20 -10.39
N GLN A 90 -5.12 -4.27 -9.10
CA GLN A 90 -5.45 -5.42 -8.25
C GLN A 90 -6.23 -5.03 -7.01
N ALA A 91 -5.70 -4.13 -6.17
CA ALA A 91 -6.33 -3.81 -4.89
C ALA A 91 -7.71 -3.14 -5.07
N ILE A 92 -7.80 -2.09 -5.88
CA ILE A 92 -9.07 -1.38 -6.12
C ILE A 92 -10.15 -2.31 -6.70
N PRO A 93 -9.89 -3.10 -7.77
CA PRO A 93 -10.87 -4.05 -8.29
C PRO A 93 -11.34 -5.09 -7.27
N LEU A 94 -10.45 -5.59 -6.42
CA LEU A 94 -10.81 -6.54 -5.37
C LEU A 94 -11.66 -5.88 -4.27
N HIS A 95 -11.34 -4.64 -3.88
CA HIS A 95 -12.19 -3.87 -2.96
C HIS A 95 -13.59 -3.65 -3.51
N ASN A 96 -13.71 -3.34 -4.81
CA ASN A 96 -15.00 -3.18 -5.48
C ASN A 96 -15.80 -4.48 -5.54
N GLN A 97 -15.14 -5.63 -5.75
CA GLN A 97 -15.79 -6.94 -5.71
C GLN A 97 -16.31 -7.27 -4.30
N ILE A 98 -15.55 -6.95 -3.24
CA ILE A 98 -16.02 -7.10 -1.85
C ILE A 98 -17.23 -6.19 -1.59
N ALA A 99 -17.16 -4.92 -2.00
CA ALA A 99 -18.27 -3.98 -1.84
C ALA A 99 -19.54 -4.42 -2.59
N ALA A 100 -19.39 -5.12 -3.72
CA ALA A 100 -20.48 -5.70 -4.48
C ALA A 100 -20.93 -7.09 -3.99
N GLY A 101 -20.29 -7.66 -2.97
CA GLY A 101 -20.60 -9.00 -2.44
C GLY A 101 -20.25 -10.15 -3.39
N ILE A 102 -19.41 -9.93 -4.40
CA ILE A 102 -19.10 -10.92 -5.45
C ILE A 102 -18.08 -11.93 -4.90
N ASN A 103 -18.45 -13.23 -4.90
CA ASN A 103 -17.59 -14.35 -4.48
C ASN A 103 -16.82 -14.05 -3.19
N LEU A 104 -17.52 -13.52 -2.18
CA LEU A 104 -16.94 -12.77 -1.07
C LEU A 104 -15.71 -13.44 -0.42
N SER A 105 -15.83 -14.72 -0.05
CA SER A 105 -14.73 -15.46 0.58
C SER A 105 -13.50 -15.58 -0.33
N ASP A 106 -13.68 -15.91 -1.61
CA ASP A 106 -12.58 -16.00 -2.58
C ASP A 106 -11.95 -14.62 -2.83
N THR A 107 -12.76 -13.59 -2.98
CA THR A 107 -12.29 -12.22 -3.18
C THR A 107 -11.47 -11.72 -1.99
N ILE A 108 -11.84 -12.07 -0.75
CA ILE A 108 -11.06 -11.75 0.46
C ILE A 108 -9.69 -12.45 0.43
N GLU A 109 -9.63 -13.74 0.11
CA GLU A 109 -8.36 -14.47 0.01
C GLU A 109 -7.46 -13.89 -1.08
N ARG A 110 -8.03 -13.55 -2.24
CA ARG A 110 -7.30 -12.89 -3.33
C ARG A 110 -6.77 -11.52 -2.93
N LEU A 111 -7.55 -10.74 -2.17
CA LEU A 111 -7.09 -9.44 -1.63
C LEU A 111 -5.90 -9.60 -0.69
N ILE A 112 -5.97 -10.57 0.23
CA ILE A 112 -4.90 -10.84 1.19
C ILE A 112 -3.63 -11.33 0.49
N SER A 113 -3.78 -12.23 -0.49
CA SER A 113 -2.68 -12.77 -1.28
C SER A 113 -2.01 -11.69 -2.14
N ALA A 114 -2.80 -10.91 -2.87
CA ALA A 114 -2.30 -9.83 -3.73
C ALA A 114 -1.56 -8.74 -2.93
N ASN A 115 -1.98 -8.48 -1.69
CA ASN A 115 -1.38 -7.43 -0.87
C ASN A 115 0.02 -7.78 -0.33
N TRP A 116 0.38 -9.07 -0.24
CA TRP A 116 1.72 -9.49 0.18
C TRP A 116 2.82 -8.89 -0.69
N LEU A 117 2.59 -8.81 -2.01
CA LEU A 117 3.56 -8.23 -2.93
C LEU A 117 3.82 -6.74 -2.59
N ARG A 118 2.77 -5.97 -2.27
CA ARG A 118 2.90 -4.56 -1.85
C ARG A 118 3.60 -4.46 -0.50
N THR A 119 3.30 -5.35 0.44
CA THR A 119 3.95 -5.43 1.76
C THR A 119 5.47 -5.62 1.63
N VAL A 120 5.90 -6.55 0.76
CA VAL A 120 7.32 -6.78 0.49
C VAL A 120 7.93 -5.57 -0.22
N ILE A 121 7.29 -5.04 -1.27
CA ILE A 121 7.82 -3.91 -2.03
C ILE A 121 8.03 -2.68 -1.15
N TRP A 122 7.04 -2.29 -0.32
CA TRP A 122 7.21 -1.15 0.57
C TRP A 122 8.28 -1.37 1.64
N THR A 123 8.41 -2.59 2.15
CA THR A 123 9.52 -2.94 3.04
C THR A 123 10.87 -2.74 2.35
N VAL A 124 11.02 -3.21 1.10
CA VAL A 124 12.24 -3.00 0.31
C VAL A 124 12.50 -1.52 0.04
N ILE A 125 11.49 -0.74 -0.35
CA ILE A 125 11.63 0.71 -0.59
C ILE A 125 12.19 1.42 0.65
N PHE A 126 11.67 1.10 1.84
CA PHE A 126 12.14 1.66 3.10
C PHE A 126 13.60 1.28 3.39
N LEU A 127 13.96 0.00 3.22
CA LEU A 127 15.34 -0.47 3.41
C LEU A 127 16.32 0.21 2.42
N LEU A 128 15.92 0.41 1.17
CA LEU A 128 16.72 1.16 0.19
C LEU A 128 16.92 2.61 0.63
N GLY A 129 15.89 3.24 1.22
CA GLY A 129 15.98 4.56 1.82
C GLY A 129 17.00 4.60 2.98
N LEU A 130 16.98 3.60 3.87
CA LEU A 130 17.92 3.50 4.98
C LEU A 130 19.36 3.36 4.48
N VAL A 131 19.62 2.43 3.55
CA VAL A 131 20.97 2.19 2.99
C VAL A 131 21.51 3.43 2.28
N ARG A 132 20.64 4.24 1.66
CA ARG A 132 21.08 5.48 1.00
C ARG A 132 21.44 6.59 1.99
N THR A 133 20.87 6.56 3.19
CA THR A 133 20.97 7.65 4.17
C THR A 133 22.00 7.41 5.27
N GLY A 134 22.38 6.15 5.51
CA GLY A 134 23.60 5.79 6.24
C GLY A 134 24.84 5.94 5.38
#